data_AF-A0A0R1RB19-F1
#
_entry.id   AF-A0A0R1RB19-F1
#
_cell.length_a   1.000
_cell.length_b   1.000
_cell.length_c   1.000
_cell.angle_alpha   90.00
_cell.angle_beta   90.00
_cell.angle_gamma   90.00
#
_symmetry.space_group_name_H-M   'P 1'
#
loop_
_entity.id
_entity.type
_entity.pdbx_description
1 polymer ?
#
loop_
_entity_poly.entity_id
_entity_poly.type
_entity_poly.pdbx_seq_one_letter_code
_entity_poly.pdbx_strand_id
1 'polypeptide(L)'
;MDFLLDNRLVSQDAHVVKEAVDQYKLFLPSHPDAQLLITQYTPELARILAKADIKPNRVLSVFNLLQQAVHVPQKKLTSEQLTKVPPVYSVTPDGENRAKVEDADAILARISYYPKSGEQVEKVEHVDRVGNVTSIDTYDCRGFLSRTQTFHRNHALATEQYFTADGTEACLNIFMNNDQGQLTNTVCRVMNSRDEIYEYDNLEQLLGITLDRYAKEQDGVRIYTNEAHIIPTDITISPIG
;
A
#
# COMPACT_ATOMS: atom_id res chain seq x y z
N MET A 1 15.83 16.67 -8.44
CA MET A 1 14.77 15.77 -8.95
C MET A 1 13.41 16.33 -8.57
N ASP A 2 12.47 16.37 -9.52
CA ASP A 2 11.16 17.00 -9.32
C ASP A 2 10.06 15.93 -9.23
N PHE A 3 9.13 16.10 -8.28
CA PHE A 3 7.99 15.22 -8.09
C PHE A 3 6.68 16.01 -8.09
N LEU A 4 5.65 15.49 -8.73
CA LEU A 4 4.26 15.94 -8.52
C LEU A 4 3.57 14.95 -7.57
N LEU A 5 3.29 15.37 -6.34
CA LEU A 5 2.51 14.59 -5.39
C LEU A 5 1.03 14.68 -5.76
N ASP A 6 0.42 13.52 -6.06
CA ASP A 6 -0.99 13.46 -6.41
C ASP A 6 -1.62 12.08 -6.12
N ASN A 7 -2.23 11.92 -4.96
CA ASN A 7 -2.89 10.66 -4.59
C ASN A 7 -4.22 10.42 -5.33
N ARG A 8 -4.73 11.39 -6.10
CA ARG A 8 -5.95 11.20 -6.91
C ARG A 8 -5.77 10.13 -7.98
N LEU A 9 -4.52 9.85 -8.38
CA LEU A 9 -4.22 8.75 -9.31
C LEU A 9 -4.70 7.39 -8.79
N VAL A 10 -4.75 7.19 -7.47
CA VAL A 10 -5.18 5.93 -6.85
C VAL A 10 -6.63 5.96 -6.37
N SER A 11 -7.40 6.95 -6.82
CA SER A 11 -8.84 7.04 -6.56
C SER A 11 -9.61 5.88 -7.19
N GLN A 12 -10.71 5.49 -6.54
CA GLN A 12 -11.68 4.55 -7.11
C GLN A 12 -12.56 5.22 -8.20
N ASP A 13 -12.62 6.55 -8.23
CA ASP A 13 -13.36 7.30 -9.23
C ASP A 13 -12.49 7.54 -10.49
N ALA A 14 -12.91 6.98 -11.61
CA ALA A 14 -12.21 7.10 -12.88
C ALA A 14 -12.14 8.55 -13.41
N HIS A 15 -13.08 9.42 -13.06
CA HIS A 15 -13.03 10.84 -13.41
C HIS A 15 -11.90 11.55 -12.66
N VAL A 16 -11.78 11.29 -11.36
CA VAL A 16 -10.72 11.82 -10.51
C VAL A 16 -9.34 11.34 -10.97
N VAL A 17 -9.22 10.05 -11.35
CA VAL A 17 -7.99 9.51 -11.92
C VAL A 17 -7.63 10.21 -13.24
N LYS A 18 -8.61 10.42 -14.13
CA LYS A 18 -8.39 11.12 -15.39
C LYS A 18 -7.89 12.55 -15.18
N GLU A 19 -8.48 13.29 -14.23
CA GLU A 19 -8.04 14.65 -13.88
C GLU A 19 -6.60 14.67 -13.38
N ALA A 20 -6.21 13.72 -12.52
CA ALA A 20 -4.83 13.58 -12.05
C ALA A 20 -3.84 13.33 -13.20
N VAL A 21 -4.20 12.45 -14.14
CA VAL A 21 -3.41 12.15 -15.34
C VAL A 21 -3.25 13.39 -16.22
N ASP A 22 -4.35 14.12 -16.47
CA ASP A 22 -4.33 15.33 -17.28
C ASP A 22 -3.49 16.43 -16.64
N GLN A 23 -3.57 16.59 -15.31
CA GLN A 23 -2.72 17.52 -14.59
C GLN A 23 -1.23 17.15 -14.69
N TYR A 24 -0.88 15.86 -14.55
CA TYR A 24 0.50 15.42 -14.73
C TYR A 24 1.01 15.74 -16.14
N LYS A 25 0.19 15.54 -17.16
CA LYS A 25 0.53 15.90 -18.55
C LYS A 25 0.75 17.41 -18.73
N LEU A 26 -0.01 18.25 -18.03
CA LEU A 26 0.20 19.71 -18.03
C LEU A 26 1.46 20.14 -17.29
N PHE A 27 1.92 19.34 -16.30
CA PHE A 27 3.12 19.61 -15.52
C PHE A 27 4.42 19.25 -16.27
N LEU A 28 4.40 18.18 -17.08
CA LEU A 28 5.57 17.66 -17.79
C LEU A 28 6.29 18.66 -18.72
N PRO A 29 5.64 19.58 -19.45
CA PRO A 29 6.34 20.57 -20.27
C PRO A 29 7.32 21.46 -19.50
N SER A 30 6.99 21.81 -18.26
CA SER A 30 7.87 22.62 -17.38
C SER A 30 8.85 21.77 -16.58
N HIS A 31 8.52 20.48 -16.35
CA HIS A 31 9.32 19.54 -15.58
C HIS A 31 9.42 18.19 -16.32
N PRO A 32 10.21 18.12 -17.43
CA PRO A 32 10.19 16.97 -18.35
C PRO A 32 10.64 15.65 -17.71
N ASP A 33 11.46 15.72 -16.66
CA ASP A 33 11.98 14.57 -15.92
C ASP A 33 11.20 14.28 -14.64
N ALA A 34 10.11 15.00 -14.37
CA ALA A 34 9.35 14.80 -13.15
C ALA A 34 8.65 13.43 -13.10
N GLN A 35 8.54 12.90 -11.89
CA GLN A 35 7.77 11.71 -11.57
C GLN A 35 6.52 12.07 -10.76
N LEU A 36 5.47 11.28 -10.88
CA LEU A 36 4.34 11.31 -9.95
C LEU A 36 4.76 10.66 -8.63
N LEU A 37 4.48 11.32 -7.51
CA LEU A 37 4.69 10.79 -6.17
C LEU A 37 3.35 10.38 -5.56
N ILE A 38 3.26 9.11 -5.17
CA ILE A 38 2.09 8.52 -4.51
C ILE A 38 2.47 8.17 -3.07
N THR A 39 1.83 8.82 -2.10
CA THR A 39 2.07 8.59 -0.68
C THR A 39 1.07 7.60 -0.08
N GLN A 40 -0.09 7.41 -0.72
CA GLN A 40 -1.11 6.48 -0.25
C GLN A 40 -0.77 5.01 -0.57
N TYR A 41 -0.93 4.13 0.42
CA TYR A 41 -0.80 2.68 0.22
C TYR A 41 -1.83 2.17 -0.79
N THR A 42 -1.35 1.56 -1.87
CA THR A 42 -2.20 1.10 -2.98
C THR A 42 -1.66 -0.23 -3.55
N PRO A 43 -2.20 -1.38 -3.14
CA PRO A 43 -1.76 -2.70 -3.63
C PRO A 43 -2.11 -2.93 -5.11
N GLU A 44 -3.02 -2.12 -5.68
CA GLU A 44 -3.41 -2.21 -7.09
C GLU A 44 -2.60 -1.30 -8.03
N LEU A 45 -1.59 -0.58 -7.53
CA LEU A 45 -0.97 0.54 -8.26
C LEU A 45 -0.52 0.14 -9.67
N ALA A 46 0.12 -1.02 -9.84
CA ALA A 46 0.57 -1.47 -11.15
C ALA A 46 -0.58 -1.64 -12.17
N ARG A 47 -1.76 -2.09 -11.72
CA ARG A 47 -2.97 -2.19 -12.56
C ARG A 47 -3.54 -0.82 -12.92
N ILE A 48 -3.55 0.10 -11.95
CA ILE A 48 -4.00 1.49 -12.16
C ILE A 48 -3.12 2.18 -13.21
N LEU A 49 -1.80 2.07 -13.08
CA LEU A 49 -0.84 2.66 -14.03
C LEU A 49 -1.02 2.09 -15.45
N ALA A 50 -1.20 0.77 -15.57
CA ALA A 50 -1.46 0.14 -16.86
C ALA A 50 -2.77 0.64 -17.50
N LYS A 51 -3.83 0.84 -16.70
CA LYS A 51 -5.11 1.39 -17.19
C LYS A 51 -5.02 2.87 -17.57
N ALA A 52 -4.18 3.64 -16.87
CA ALA A 52 -3.97 5.06 -17.11
C ALA A 52 -2.92 5.36 -18.21
N ASP A 53 -2.31 4.33 -18.81
CA ASP A 53 -1.20 4.45 -19.77
C ASP A 53 0.00 5.24 -19.21
N ILE A 54 0.27 5.10 -17.91
CA ILE A 54 1.44 5.70 -17.26
C ILE A 54 2.52 4.65 -17.12
N LYS A 55 3.73 4.96 -17.62
CA LYS A 55 4.89 4.08 -17.49
C LYS A 55 5.30 3.96 -16.02
N PRO A 56 5.63 2.75 -15.50
CA PRO A 56 6.03 2.57 -14.10
C PRO A 56 7.20 3.47 -13.66
N ASN A 57 8.15 3.77 -14.55
CA ASN A 57 9.29 4.64 -14.25
C ASN A 57 8.95 6.13 -14.14
N ARG A 58 7.70 6.52 -14.42
CA ARG A 58 7.17 7.87 -14.20
C ARG A 58 6.47 8.01 -12.84
N VAL A 59 6.43 6.96 -12.02
CA VAL A 59 5.75 6.96 -10.72
C VAL A 59 6.67 6.45 -9.63
N LEU A 60 6.76 7.21 -8.55
CA LEU A 60 7.37 6.82 -7.30
C LEU A 60 6.27 6.63 -6.26
N SER A 61 6.17 5.44 -5.67
CA SER A 61 5.26 5.18 -4.56
C SER A 61 6.06 4.94 -3.29
N VAL A 62 5.69 5.64 -2.22
CA VAL A 62 6.32 5.49 -0.89
C VAL A 62 6.27 4.02 -0.45
N PHE A 63 5.11 3.38 -0.54
CA PHE A 63 4.95 1.98 -0.15
C PHE A 63 5.68 1.01 -1.07
N ASN A 64 5.75 1.28 -2.39
CA ASN A 64 6.61 0.48 -3.27
C ASN A 64 8.09 0.59 -2.91
N LEU A 65 8.57 1.75 -2.45
CA LEU A 65 9.95 1.89 -2.00
C LEU A 65 10.19 1.16 -0.68
N LEU A 66 9.31 1.36 0.31
CA LEU A 66 9.38 0.69 1.61
C LEU A 66 9.38 -0.84 1.44
N GLN A 67 8.48 -1.35 0.61
CA GLN A 67 8.33 -2.78 0.34
C GLN A 67 9.32 -3.30 -0.72
N GLN A 68 10.26 -2.46 -1.19
CA GLN A 68 11.23 -2.82 -2.24
C GLN A 68 10.57 -3.42 -3.50
N ALA A 69 9.36 -2.96 -3.81
CA ALA A 69 8.48 -3.53 -4.80
C ALA A 69 8.59 -2.88 -6.20
N VAL A 70 9.41 -1.84 -6.37
CA VAL A 70 9.52 -1.05 -7.62
C VAL A 70 9.70 -1.91 -8.88
N HIS A 71 10.43 -3.04 -8.76
CA HIS A 71 10.75 -3.93 -9.87
C HIS A 71 10.13 -5.33 -9.76
N VAL A 72 9.17 -5.53 -8.85
CA VAL A 72 8.54 -6.84 -8.67
C VAL A 72 7.69 -7.16 -9.91
N PRO A 73 7.96 -8.28 -10.61
CA PRO A 73 7.17 -8.68 -11.76
C PRO A 73 5.80 -9.19 -11.32
N GLN A 74 4.82 -9.11 -12.22
CA GLN A 74 3.50 -9.68 -11.96
C GLN A 74 3.58 -11.21 -11.92
N LYS A 75 3.11 -11.81 -10.83
CA LYS A 75 2.92 -13.25 -10.67
C LYS A 75 1.49 -13.52 -10.25
N LYS A 76 0.82 -14.44 -10.93
CA LYS A 76 -0.52 -14.85 -10.52
C LYS A 76 -0.44 -15.60 -9.18
N LEU A 77 -1.26 -15.19 -8.21
CA LEU A 77 -1.42 -15.85 -6.92
C LEU A 77 -2.88 -16.29 -6.77
N THR A 78 -3.12 -17.60 -6.75
CA THR A 78 -4.44 -18.21 -6.53
C THR A 78 -4.60 -18.66 -5.08
N SER A 79 -5.83 -18.98 -4.66
CA SER A 79 -6.13 -19.46 -3.30
C SER A 79 -5.37 -20.74 -2.92
N GLU A 80 -5.11 -21.63 -3.88
CA GLU A 80 -4.35 -22.87 -3.67
C GLU A 80 -2.88 -22.64 -3.28
N GLN A 81 -2.35 -21.45 -3.58
CA GLN A 81 -0.96 -21.08 -3.32
C GLN A 81 -0.78 -20.32 -2.00
N LEU A 82 -1.87 -20.07 -1.27
CA LEU A 82 -1.84 -19.34 0.00
C LEU A 82 -1.26 -20.22 1.11
N THR A 83 -0.05 -19.92 1.56
CA THR A 83 0.62 -20.66 2.63
C THR A 83 -0.06 -20.53 4.00
N LYS A 84 -0.78 -19.42 4.23
CA LYS A 84 -1.59 -19.18 5.43
C LYS A 84 -2.94 -19.92 5.42
N VAL A 85 -3.28 -20.62 4.33
CA VAL A 85 -4.45 -21.49 4.23
C VAL A 85 -3.95 -22.94 4.09
N PRO A 86 -3.90 -23.70 5.20
CA PRO A 86 -3.52 -25.11 5.14
C PRO A 86 -4.30 -25.89 4.09
N PRO A 87 -3.64 -26.78 3.30
CA PRO A 87 -4.30 -27.56 2.24
C PRO A 87 -5.41 -28.51 2.72
N VAL A 88 -5.48 -28.75 4.03
CA VAL A 88 -6.53 -29.58 4.66
C VAL A 88 -7.89 -28.89 4.66
N TYR A 89 -7.92 -27.56 4.54
CA TYR A 89 -9.16 -26.79 4.52
C TYR A 89 -9.77 -26.74 3.13
N SER A 90 -11.10 -26.73 3.08
CA SER A 90 -11.84 -26.64 1.83
C SER A 90 -11.95 -25.18 1.41
N VAL A 91 -11.65 -24.89 0.14
CA VAL A 91 -11.90 -23.58 -0.46
C VAL A 91 -13.11 -23.71 -1.39
N THR A 92 -14.19 -23.01 -1.08
CA THR A 92 -15.45 -23.09 -1.84
C THR A 92 -15.91 -21.69 -2.29
N PRO A 93 -16.62 -21.57 -3.42
CA PRO A 93 -17.13 -20.28 -3.88
C PRO A 93 -18.09 -19.61 -2.86
N ASP A 94 -17.95 -18.29 -2.68
CA ASP A 94 -18.76 -17.47 -1.76
C ASP A 94 -19.24 -16.17 -2.44
N GLY A 95 -19.80 -16.32 -3.65
CA GLY A 95 -20.28 -15.21 -4.48
C GLY A 95 -19.32 -14.82 -5.63
N GLU A 96 -19.58 -13.67 -6.25
CA GLU A 96 -18.75 -13.19 -7.36
C GLU A 96 -17.39 -12.71 -6.85
N ASN A 97 -16.31 -13.16 -7.50
CA ASN A 97 -14.93 -12.85 -7.12
C ASN A 97 -14.61 -13.14 -5.65
N ARG A 98 -15.27 -14.15 -5.06
CA ARG A 98 -15.12 -14.50 -3.65
C ARG A 98 -15.12 -16.01 -3.42
N ALA A 99 -14.36 -16.42 -2.41
CA ALA A 99 -14.37 -17.77 -1.87
C ALA A 99 -14.35 -17.73 -0.34
N LYS A 100 -14.67 -18.85 0.28
CA LYS A 100 -14.54 -19.07 1.73
C LYS A 100 -13.64 -20.27 1.99
N VAL A 101 -12.92 -20.21 3.09
CA VAL A 101 -12.09 -21.30 3.62
C VAL A 101 -12.85 -21.93 4.78
N GLU A 102 -13.04 -23.24 4.73
CA GLU A 102 -13.88 -23.99 5.67
C GLU A 102 -13.14 -25.18 6.27
N ASP A 103 -13.37 -25.41 7.56
CA ASP A 103 -13.05 -26.65 8.27
C ASP A 103 -14.35 -27.23 8.82
N ALA A 104 -14.81 -28.34 8.23
CA ALA A 104 -16.17 -28.84 8.38
C ALA A 104 -17.21 -27.71 8.15
N ASP A 105 -18.00 -27.35 9.15
CA ASP A 105 -19.05 -26.33 9.07
C ASP A 105 -18.57 -24.92 9.53
N ALA A 106 -17.30 -24.78 9.91
CA ALA A 106 -16.76 -23.51 10.39
C ALA A 106 -16.04 -22.74 9.27
N ILE A 107 -16.47 -21.49 9.04
CA ILE A 107 -15.76 -20.56 8.18
C ILE A 107 -14.53 -20.05 8.94
N LEU A 108 -13.35 -20.25 8.36
CA LEU A 108 -12.06 -19.80 8.91
C LEU A 108 -11.59 -18.50 8.26
N ALA A 109 -11.87 -18.32 6.96
CA ALA A 109 -11.50 -17.11 6.24
C ALA A 109 -12.41 -16.85 5.03
N ARG A 110 -12.40 -15.61 4.55
CA ARG A 110 -12.99 -15.20 3.27
C ARG A 110 -11.91 -14.66 2.36
N ILE A 111 -11.91 -15.10 1.11
CA ILE A 111 -10.96 -14.68 0.08
C ILE A 111 -11.71 -13.79 -0.90
N SER A 112 -11.18 -12.59 -1.13
CA SER A 112 -11.58 -11.72 -2.25
C SER A 112 -10.56 -11.84 -3.37
N TYR A 113 -11.05 -11.87 -4.60
CA TYR A 113 -10.24 -11.83 -5.79
C TYR A 113 -10.37 -10.48 -6.50
N TYR A 114 -9.29 -10.02 -7.10
CA TYR A 114 -9.32 -8.84 -7.97
C TYR A 114 -10.36 -9.05 -9.09
N PRO A 115 -11.22 -8.05 -9.40
CA PRO A 115 -12.18 -8.19 -10.48
C PRO A 115 -11.50 -8.46 -11.83
N LYS A 116 -12.11 -9.36 -12.63
CA LYS A 116 -11.67 -9.72 -13.99
C LYS A 116 -10.22 -10.20 -14.05
N SER A 117 -9.73 -10.85 -12.99
CA SER A 117 -8.33 -11.32 -12.88
C SER A 117 -8.16 -12.83 -12.97
N GLY A 118 -9.27 -13.57 -13.04
CA GLY A 118 -9.27 -15.03 -12.98
C GLY A 118 -8.74 -15.55 -11.64
N GLU A 119 -9.31 -15.10 -10.52
CA GLU A 119 -8.96 -15.55 -9.17
C GLU A 119 -7.56 -15.11 -8.67
N GLN A 120 -7.05 -13.95 -9.13
CA GLN A 120 -5.93 -13.32 -8.45
C GLN A 120 -6.38 -12.88 -7.05
N VAL A 121 -5.75 -13.39 -6.00
CA VAL A 121 -6.07 -13.03 -4.61
C VAL A 121 -5.79 -11.54 -4.39
N GLU A 122 -6.79 -10.84 -3.86
CA GLU A 122 -6.72 -9.45 -3.40
C GLU A 122 -6.57 -9.39 -1.88
N LYS A 123 -7.43 -10.14 -1.17
CA LYS A 123 -7.52 -10.06 0.29
C LYS A 123 -7.96 -11.39 0.88
N VAL A 124 -7.47 -11.71 2.07
CA VAL A 124 -7.95 -12.80 2.92
C VAL A 124 -8.34 -12.22 4.28
N GLU A 125 -9.62 -12.34 4.64
CA GLU A 125 -10.18 -11.93 5.92
C GLU A 125 -10.28 -13.17 6.82
N HIS A 126 -9.47 -13.24 7.86
CA HIS A 126 -9.48 -14.34 8.83
C HIS A 126 -10.50 -14.04 9.91
N VAL A 127 -11.32 -15.05 10.27
CA VAL A 127 -12.40 -14.87 11.24
C VAL A 127 -12.24 -15.78 12.45
N ASP A 128 -12.75 -15.35 13.60
CA ASP A 128 -12.91 -16.21 14.76
C ASP A 128 -14.11 -17.17 14.61
N ARG A 129 -14.33 -18.05 15.59
CA ARG A 129 -15.41 -19.05 15.59
C ARG A 129 -16.83 -18.45 15.51
N VAL A 130 -17.01 -17.18 15.85
CA VAL A 130 -18.32 -16.50 15.79
C VAL A 130 -18.42 -15.56 14.58
N GLY A 131 -17.40 -15.54 13.72
CA GLY A 131 -17.39 -14.82 12.44
C GLY A 131 -16.79 -13.41 12.50
N ASN A 132 -16.20 -12.99 13.63
CA ASN A 132 -15.55 -11.68 13.73
C ASN A 132 -14.22 -11.68 12.98
N VAL A 133 -13.95 -10.64 12.20
CA VAL A 133 -12.65 -10.48 11.54
C VAL A 133 -11.56 -10.22 12.60
N THR A 134 -10.55 -11.08 12.61
CA THR A 134 -9.40 -11.01 13.52
C THR A 134 -8.18 -10.43 12.83
N SER A 135 -8.03 -10.69 11.53
CA SER A 135 -6.97 -10.11 10.71
C SER A 135 -7.34 -10.08 9.24
N ILE A 136 -6.68 -9.19 8.52
CA ILE A 136 -6.82 -9.02 7.07
C ILE A 136 -5.43 -9.07 6.44
N ASP A 137 -5.22 -10.05 5.57
CA ASP A 137 -4.07 -10.12 4.68
C ASP A 137 -4.44 -9.49 3.34
N THR A 138 -3.77 -8.41 2.96
CA THR A 138 -3.92 -7.74 1.66
C THR A 138 -2.74 -8.13 0.77
N TYR A 139 -3.05 -8.61 -0.44
CA TYR A 139 -2.07 -9.01 -1.44
C TYR A 139 -1.91 -7.92 -2.48
N ASP A 140 -0.68 -7.67 -2.91
CA ASP A 140 -0.41 -6.80 -4.04
C ASP A 140 -0.90 -7.46 -5.33
N CYS A 141 -1.33 -6.67 -6.31
CA CYS A 141 -1.74 -7.17 -7.62
C CYS A 141 -0.63 -7.90 -8.39
N ARG A 142 0.63 -7.76 -7.97
CA ARG A 142 1.79 -8.51 -8.44
C ARG A 142 1.94 -9.90 -7.79
N GLY A 143 1.11 -10.25 -6.79
CA GLY A 143 1.00 -11.60 -6.25
C GLY A 143 1.86 -11.92 -5.03
N PHE A 144 2.11 -10.95 -4.16
CA PHE A 144 2.79 -11.14 -2.88
C PHE A 144 1.95 -10.58 -1.72
N LEU A 145 2.13 -11.11 -0.51
CA LEU A 145 1.50 -10.55 0.69
C LEU A 145 2.09 -9.17 0.95
N SER A 146 1.26 -8.14 0.88
CA SER A 146 1.70 -6.75 0.93
C SER A 146 1.48 -6.13 2.30
N ARG A 147 0.36 -6.45 2.95
CA ARG A 147 0.01 -5.93 4.27
C ARG A 147 -0.77 -6.94 5.10
N THR A 148 -0.51 -7.02 6.40
CA THR A 148 -1.39 -7.67 7.37
C THR A 148 -1.91 -6.62 8.35
N GLN A 149 -3.21 -6.60 8.57
CA GLN A 149 -3.85 -5.81 9.62
C GLN A 149 -4.41 -6.75 10.67
N THR A 150 -4.24 -6.44 11.95
CA THR A 150 -4.88 -7.18 13.05
C THR A 150 -5.81 -6.28 13.84
N PHE A 151 -6.80 -6.86 14.51
CA PHE A 151 -7.83 -6.11 15.22
C PHE A 151 -7.89 -6.48 16.70
N HIS A 152 -8.11 -5.47 17.54
CA HIS A 152 -8.52 -5.63 18.93
C HIS A 152 -9.91 -6.28 19.00
N ARG A 153 -10.28 -6.80 20.18
CA ARG A 153 -11.60 -7.45 20.39
C ARG A 153 -12.80 -6.54 20.08
N ASN A 154 -12.62 -5.23 20.14
CA ASN A 154 -13.64 -4.24 19.79
C ASN A 154 -13.62 -3.84 18.30
N HIS A 155 -12.92 -4.60 17.45
CA HIS A 155 -12.71 -4.34 16.02
C HIS A 155 -11.88 -3.09 15.70
N ALA A 156 -11.29 -2.43 16.70
CA ALA A 156 -10.31 -1.37 16.45
C ALA A 156 -9.02 -1.96 15.87
N LEU A 157 -8.37 -1.23 14.97
CA LEU A 157 -7.08 -1.62 14.41
C LEU A 157 -6.04 -1.76 15.53
N ALA A 158 -5.32 -2.88 15.55
CA ALA A 158 -4.29 -3.17 16.55
C ALA A 158 -2.89 -3.06 15.94
N THR A 159 -2.66 -3.66 14.78
CA THR A 159 -1.38 -3.52 14.06
C THR A 159 -1.61 -3.38 12.56
N GLU A 160 -0.68 -2.70 11.90
CA GLU A 160 -0.48 -2.81 10.46
C GLU A 160 0.97 -3.16 10.17
N GLN A 161 1.18 -4.24 9.44
CA GLN A 161 2.49 -4.71 9.01
C GLN A 161 2.53 -4.70 7.50
N TYR A 162 3.57 -4.11 6.92
CA TYR A 162 3.82 -4.09 5.48
C TYR A 162 5.02 -4.97 5.18
N PHE A 163 4.96 -5.72 4.09
CA PHE A 163 5.98 -6.70 3.74
C PHE A 163 6.59 -6.41 2.38
N THR A 164 7.88 -6.70 2.24
CA THR A 164 8.53 -6.84 0.93
C THR A 164 7.97 -8.07 0.19
N ALA A 165 8.22 -8.16 -1.11
CA ALA A 165 7.75 -9.29 -1.91
C ALA A 165 8.34 -10.66 -1.52
N ASP A 166 9.46 -10.67 -0.77
CA ASP A 166 10.04 -11.89 -0.19
C ASP A 166 9.48 -12.23 1.21
N GLY A 167 8.60 -11.40 1.77
CA GLY A 167 7.94 -11.61 3.05
C GLY A 167 8.65 -10.98 4.25
N THR A 168 9.73 -10.21 4.04
CA THR A 168 10.40 -9.46 5.11
C THR A 168 9.54 -8.28 5.57
N GLU A 169 9.48 -8.03 6.88
CA GLU A 169 8.76 -6.85 7.41
C GLU A 169 9.47 -5.56 6.98
N ALA A 170 8.74 -4.69 6.30
CA ALA A 170 9.22 -3.40 5.78
C ALA A 170 8.79 -2.23 6.67
N CYS A 171 7.58 -2.31 7.23
CA CYS A 171 7.00 -1.29 8.09
C CYS A 171 6.04 -1.90 9.11
N LEU A 172 6.04 -1.37 10.33
CA LEU A 172 5.18 -1.80 11.42
C LEU A 172 4.57 -0.58 12.11
N ASN A 173 3.25 -0.60 12.24
CA ASN A 173 2.46 0.32 13.06
C ASN A 173 1.72 -0.44 14.17
N ILE A 174 1.77 0.06 15.40
CA ILE A 174 1.05 -0.51 16.55
C ILE A 174 0.13 0.54 17.16
N PHE A 175 -1.15 0.21 17.25
CA PHE A 175 -2.19 1.10 17.73
C PHE A 175 -2.66 0.68 19.12
N MET A 176 -2.53 1.59 20.08
CA MET A 176 -2.98 1.40 21.47
C MET A 176 -3.77 2.61 21.94
N ASN A 177 -4.64 2.42 22.93
CA ASN A 177 -5.31 3.54 23.57
C ASN A 177 -4.29 4.35 24.40
N ASN A 178 -4.30 5.66 24.24
CA ASN A 178 -3.59 6.58 25.13
C ASN A 178 -4.28 6.67 26.50
N ASP A 179 -3.72 7.47 27.41
CA ASP A 179 -4.26 7.68 28.76
C ASP A 179 -5.69 8.26 28.78
N GLN A 180 -6.16 8.83 27.66
CA GLN A 180 -7.51 9.36 27.49
C GLN A 180 -8.48 8.34 26.85
N GLY A 181 -8.01 7.12 26.58
CA GLY A 181 -8.79 6.07 25.91
C GLY A 181 -8.90 6.22 24.40
N GLN A 182 -8.16 7.15 23.79
CA GLN A 182 -8.16 7.36 22.34
C GLN A 182 -7.11 6.46 21.67
N LEU A 183 -7.52 5.71 20.65
CA LEU A 183 -6.61 4.89 19.85
C LEU A 183 -5.61 5.79 19.12
N THR A 184 -4.32 5.59 19.40
CA THR A 184 -3.22 6.32 18.76
C THR A 184 -2.19 5.33 18.21
N ASN A 185 -1.48 5.74 17.16
CA ASN A 185 -0.32 4.99 16.69
C ASN A 185 0.83 5.21 17.68
N THR A 186 1.22 4.16 18.40
CA THR A 186 2.20 4.20 19.49
C THR A 186 3.58 3.74 19.06
N VAL A 187 3.66 2.98 17.97
CA VAL A 187 4.92 2.52 17.39
C VAL A 187 4.81 2.64 15.90
N CYS A 188 5.77 3.31 15.28
CA CYS A 188 5.89 3.47 13.85
C CYS A 188 7.33 3.15 13.48
N ARG A 189 7.56 2.09 12.72
CA ARG A 189 8.91 1.64 12.38
C ARG A 189 9.03 1.32 10.91
N VAL A 190 10.14 1.74 10.32
CA VAL A 190 10.60 1.27 9.01
C VAL A 190 11.86 0.45 9.20
N MET A 191 11.83 -0.78 8.71
CA MET A 191 12.99 -1.67 8.65
C MET A 191 13.65 -1.54 7.28
N ASN A 192 14.96 -1.75 7.22
CA ASN A 192 15.66 -1.87 5.94
C ASN A 192 16.40 -3.20 5.83
N SER A 193 16.96 -3.46 4.65
CA SER A 193 17.71 -4.69 4.35
C SER A 193 19.02 -4.86 5.14
N ARG A 194 19.36 -3.93 6.02
CA ARG A 194 20.52 -3.96 6.93
C ARG A 194 20.12 -4.02 8.41
N ASP A 195 18.87 -4.35 8.71
CA ASP A 195 18.29 -4.37 10.06
C ASP A 195 18.31 -3.01 10.79
N GLU A 196 18.48 -1.89 10.06
CA GLU A 196 18.35 -0.56 10.66
C GLU A 196 16.86 -0.22 10.83
N ILE A 197 16.49 0.19 12.04
CA ILE A 197 15.12 0.56 12.40
C ILE A 197 15.05 2.08 12.52
N TYR A 198 14.09 2.67 11.80
CA TYR A 198 13.81 4.10 11.85
C TYR A 198 12.41 4.32 12.38
N GLU A 199 12.28 5.18 13.39
CA GLU A 199 10.98 5.57 13.92
C GLU A 199 10.46 6.83 13.22
N TYR A 200 9.14 6.95 13.10
CA TYR A 200 8.49 8.11 12.47
C TYR A 200 7.17 8.46 13.13
N ASP A 201 6.85 9.74 13.32
CA ASP A 201 5.59 10.11 13.98
C ASP A 201 4.47 10.44 12.99
N ASN A 202 4.81 10.75 11.75
CA ASN A 202 3.88 11.24 10.76
C ASN A 202 4.33 10.93 9.32
N LEU A 203 3.47 11.23 8.35
CA LEU A 203 3.73 11.00 6.93
C LEU A 203 4.96 11.78 6.43
N GLU A 204 5.24 12.96 6.97
CA GLU A 204 6.38 13.78 6.57
C GLU A 204 7.71 13.10 6.92
N GLN A 205 7.83 12.58 8.14
CA GLN A 205 9.01 11.83 8.57
C GLN A 205 9.14 10.53 7.76
N LEU A 206 8.05 9.81 7.53
CA LEU A 206 8.05 8.61 6.68
C LEU A 206 8.52 8.93 5.25
N LEU A 207 8.04 10.05 4.69
CA LEU A 207 8.41 10.51 3.36
C LEU A 207 9.89 10.91 3.30
N GLY A 208 10.39 11.65 4.28
CA GLY A 208 11.80 12.00 4.41
C GLY A 208 12.69 10.74 4.44
N ILE A 209 12.40 9.80 5.35
CA ILE A 209 13.13 8.52 5.44
C ILE A 209 13.11 7.78 4.09
N THR A 210 11.97 7.77 3.40
CA THR A 210 11.79 7.02 2.16
C THR A 210 12.49 7.68 0.97
N LEU A 211 12.38 9.00 0.83
CA LEU A 211 12.95 9.76 -0.29
C LEU A 211 14.46 9.93 -0.14
N ASP A 212 14.99 10.13 1.07
CA ASP A 212 16.44 10.19 1.33
C ASP A 212 17.14 8.90 0.89
N ARG A 213 16.45 7.76 1.02
CA ARG A 213 16.95 6.46 0.56
C ARG A 213 16.91 6.33 -0.97
N TYR A 214 15.91 6.93 -1.62
CA TYR A 214 15.72 6.86 -3.06
C TYR A 214 16.62 7.83 -3.82
N ALA A 215 16.72 9.07 -3.36
CA ALA A 215 17.39 10.17 -4.04
C ALA A 215 18.91 10.21 -3.82
N LYS A 216 19.53 9.14 -3.31
CA LYS A 216 20.98 9.08 -3.04
C LYS A 216 21.74 9.60 -4.26
N GLU A 217 22.58 10.61 -4.03
CA GLU A 217 23.46 11.27 -5.02
C GLU A 217 22.82 12.33 -5.96
N GLN A 218 21.57 12.76 -5.73
CA GLN A 218 20.93 13.83 -6.52
C GLN A 218 20.96 15.18 -5.77
N ASP A 219 21.33 16.26 -6.47
CA ASP A 219 21.26 17.64 -5.95
C ASP A 219 19.80 18.09 -5.80
N GLY A 220 19.22 17.83 -4.62
CA GLY A 220 17.93 18.35 -4.17
C GLY A 220 16.70 17.61 -4.70
N VAL A 221 15.73 17.39 -3.81
CA VAL A 221 14.39 16.89 -4.13
C VAL A 221 13.39 18.03 -4.04
N ARG A 222 12.58 18.24 -5.09
CA ARG A 222 11.48 19.22 -5.10
C ARG A 222 10.17 18.49 -5.24
N ILE A 223 9.22 18.80 -4.35
CA ILE A 223 7.88 18.23 -4.37
C ILE A 223 6.90 19.36 -4.67
N TYR A 224 6.13 19.19 -5.74
CA TYR A 224 5.03 20.04 -6.14
C TYR A 224 3.75 19.33 -5.72
N THR A 225 2.81 20.05 -5.11
CA THR A 225 1.56 19.47 -4.62
C THR A 225 0.42 20.46 -4.81
N ASN A 226 -0.77 19.91 -5.06
CA ASN A 226 -2.02 20.67 -4.97
C ASN A 226 -2.70 20.50 -3.59
N GLU A 227 -2.14 19.65 -2.74
CA GLU A 227 -2.64 19.37 -1.40
C GLU A 227 -1.97 20.34 -0.41
N ALA A 228 -2.75 21.24 0.20
CA ALA A 228 -2.26 22.35 1.01
C ALA A 228 -1.57 21.98 2.35
N HIS A 229 -1.38 20.69 2.66
CA HIS A 229 -1.10 20.22 4.03
C HIS A 229 0.06 19.25 4.21
N ILE A 230 0.91 19.00 3.22
CA ILE A 230 1.94 17.94 3.37
C ILE A 230 3.26 18.35 2.73
N ILE A 231 4.05 19.30 3.28
CA ILE A 231 5.49 19.42 2.94
C ILE A 231 6.32 20.02 4.11
N PRO A 232 7.49 19.41 4.48
CA PRO A 232 8.47 19.93 5.44
C PRO A 232 9.15 21.26 5.07
N THR A 233 9.56 22.00 6.08
CA THR A 233 10.24 23.31 6.03
C THR A 233 11.61 23.37 5.33
N ASP A 234 12.23 22.23 5.02
CA ASP A 234 13.52 22.17 4.29
C ASP A 234 13.37 21.76 2.81
N ILE A 235 12.14 21.55 2.34
CA ILE A 235 11.83 21.29 0.93
C ILE A 235 11.32 22.59 0.31
N THR A 236 12.03 23.08 -0.71
CA THR A 236 11.60 24.29 -1.42
C THR A 236 10.34 24.00 -2.24
N ILE A 237 9.20 24.49 -1.77
CA ILE A 237 7.94 24.50 -2.51
C ILE A 237 7.97 25.68 -3.47
N SER A 238 7.78 25.43 -4.76
CA SER A 238 7.41 26.50 -5.70
C SER A 238 5.94 26.28 -6.07
N PRO A 239 5.08 27.31 -5.93
CA PRO A 239 3.71 27.21 -6.40
C PRO A 239 3.70 26.96 -7.91
N ILE A 240 2.75 26.15 -8.37
CA ILE A 240 2.46 26.03 -9.80
C ILE A 240 1.85 27.36 -10.22
N GLY A 241 2.64 28.18 -10.92
CA GLY A 241 2.20 29.42 -11.56
C GLY A 241 1.44 29.15 -12.85
#